data_AF-A0A0S2ER76-F1
#
_entry.id   AF-A0A0S2ER76-F1
#
_cell.length_a   1.000
_cell.length_b   1.000
_cell.length_c   1.000
_cell.angle_alpha   90.00
_cell.angle_beta   90.00
_cell.angle_gamma   90.00
#
_symmetry.space_group_name_H-M   'P 1'
#
loop_
_entity.id
_entity.type
_entity.pdbx_description
1 polymer ?
#
loop_
_entity_poly.entity_id
_entity_poly.type
_entity_poly.pdbx_seq_one_letter_code
_entity_poly.pdbx_strand_id
1 'polypeptide(L)'
;MPKRVLQGTVVSDKNDKTVVVLVERRFTHPLFKKTVRRSKKYKAHDESNQFKVGDMVSIEETRPISKDKTWIVVAGEAAAR
;
A
#
# COMPACT_ATOMS: atom_id res chain seq x y z
N MET A 1 17.44 -4.73 11.50
CA MET A 1 16.39 -3.71 11.68
C MET A 1 15.09 -4.26 11.11
N PRO A 2 13.92 -4.00 11.74
CA PRO A 2 12.64 -4.45 11.22
C PRO A 2 12.32 -3.77 9.89
N LYS A 3 11.74 -4.51 8.95
CA LYS A 3 11.29 -3.96 7.66
C LYS A 3 10.06 -3.07 7.87
N ARG A 4 9.92 -2.03 7.05
CA ARG A 4 8.79 -1.09 7.17
C ARG A 4 7.53 -1.73 6.63
N VAL A 5 6.47 -1.74 7.44
CA VAL A 5 5.13 -2.18 7.06
C VAL A 5 4.22 -0.96 6.93
N LEU A 6 3.43 -0.89 5.87
CA LEU A 6 2.43 0.15 5.62
C LEU A 6 1.07 -0.50 5.37
N GLN A 7 0.00 0.19 5.75
CA GLN A 7 -1.37 -0.26 5.51
C GLN A 7 -2.06 0.69 4.53
N GLY A 8 -2.87 0.15 3.63
CA GLY A 8 -3.60 0.95 2.65
C GLY A 8 -4.64 0.17 1.90
N THR A 9 -5.36 0.85 1.02
CA THR A 9 -6.45 0.27 0.22
C THR A 9 -5.99 0.03 -1.21
N VAL A 10 -6.37 -1.10 -1.79
CA VAL A 10 -6.10 -1.39 -3.21
C VAL A 10 -6.97 -0.51 -4.09
N VAL A 11 -6.35 0.27 -4.98
CA VAL A 11 -7.04 1.18 -5.91
C VAL A 11 -7.06 0.62 -7.34
N SER A 12 -6.09 -0.23 -7.71
CA SER A 12 -6.02 -0.78 -9.06
C SER A 12 -5.35 -2.15 -9.08
N ASP A 13 -6.00 -3.07 -9.79
CA ASP A 13 -5.57 -4.45 -10.05
C ASP A 13 -5.54 -4.75 -11.57
N LYS A 14 -5.13 -3.75 -12.37
CA LYS A 14 -5.10 -3.90 -13.84
C LYS A 14 -3.82 -4.58 -14.35
N ASN A 15 -2.81 -4.71 -13.50
CA ASN A 15 -1.49 -5.19 -13.88
C ASN A 15 -1.30 -6.61 -13.36
N ASP A 16 -0.75 -7.50 -14.18
CA ASP A 16 -0.46 -8.86 -13.73
C ASP A 16 0.54 -8.85 -12.56
N LYS A 17 0.24 -9.65 -11.54
CA LYS A 17 1.04 -9.86 -10.33
C LYS A 17 1.40 -8.58 -9.57
N THR A 18 0.56 -7.55 -9.73
CA THR A 18 0.86 -6.21 -9.22
C THR A 18 -0.39 -5.44 -8.86
N VAL A 19 -0.51 -5.11 -7.57
CA VAL A 19 -1.58 -4.25 -7.07
C VAL A 19 -1.05 -2.85 -6.75
N VAL A 20 -1.87 -1.83 -6.99
CA VAL A 20 -1.59 -0.45 -6.62
C VAL A 20 -2.33 -0.11 -5.33
N VAL A 21 -1.56 0.10 -4.27
CA VAL A 21 -2.07 0.38 -2.92
C VAL A 21 -1.95 1.88 -2.64
N LEU A 22 -3.04 2.50 -2.18
CA LEU A 22 -3.05 3.87 -1.68
C LEU A 22 -2.87 3.85 -0.18
N VAL A 23 -1.74 4.42 0.27
CA VAL A 23 -1.41 4.60 1.69
C VAL A 23 -1.66 6.06 2.04
N GLU A 24 -2.43 6.28 3.08
CA GLU A 24 -2.66 7.61 3.64
C GLU A 24 -1.86 7.79 4.91
N ARG A 25 -1.26 8.98 5.07
CA ARG A 25 -0.71 9.41 6.35
C ARG A 25 -1.32 10.74 6.78
N ARG A 26 -1.53 10.89 8.08
CA ARG A 26 -1.89 12.15 8.72
C ARG A 26 -0.64 12.75 9.33
N PHE A 27 -0.40 14.03 9.08
CA PHE A 27 0.68 14.76 9.73
C PHE A 27 0.22 16.18 10.04
N THR A 28 0.82 16.74 11.08
CA THR A 28 0.57 18.12 11.48
C THR A 28 1.42 19.04 10.61
N HIS A 29 0.80 20.05 9.99
CA HIS A 29 1.54 21.03 9.21
C HIS A 29 2.53 21.77 10.14
N PRO A 30 3.82 21.92 9.79
CA PRO A 30 4.85 22.39 10.71
C PRO A 30 4.59 23.81 11.24
N LEU A 31 4.12 24.72 10.38
CA LEU A 31 3.81 26.10 10.77
C LEU A 31 2.43 26.23 11.42
N PHE A 32 1.37 25.91 10.68
CA PHE A 32 -0.02 26.16 11.09
C PHE A 32 -0.61 25.15 12.08
N LYS A 33 0.11 24.08 12.43
CA LYS A 33 -0.35 23.01 13.34
C LYS A 33 -1.69 22.35 12.97
N LYS A 34 -2.18 22.56 11.75
CA LYS A 34 -3.38 21.89 11.22
C LYS A 34 -3.04 20.45 10.82
N THR A 35 -3.88 19.50 11.21
CA THR A 35 -3.75 18.11 10.76
C THR A 35 -4.15 17.98 9.29
N VAL A 36 -3.22 17.55 8.44
CA VAL A 36 -3.41 17.38 7.00
C VAL A 36 -3.23 15.91 6.62
N ARG A 37 -4.03 15.44 5.65
CA ARG A 37 -3.92 14.09 5.06
C ARG A 37 -3.07 14.17 3.79
N ARG A 38 -2.16 13.23 3.60
CA ARG A 38 -1.43 13.05 2.34
C ARG A 38 -1.42 11.58 1.95
N SER A 39 -1.81 11.31 0.72
CA SER A 39 -1.82 9.97 0.14
C SER A 39 -0.61 9.75 -0.76
N LYS A 40 -0.15 8.51 -0.85
CA LYS A 40 0.86 8.05 -1.80
C LYS A 40 0.47 6.67 -2.32
N LYS A 41 0.66 6.46 -3.63
CA LYS A 41 0.44 5.17 -4.28
C LYS A 41 1.73 4.35 -4.30
N TYR A 42 1.62 3.07 -4.01
CA TYR A 42 2.70 2.10 -4.01
C TYR A 42 2.34 0.92 -4.90
N LYS A 43 3.30 0.42 -5.68
CA LYS A 43 3.14 -0.81 -6.45
C LYS A 43 3.65 -1.97 -5.61
N ALA A 44 2.75 -2.86 -5.21
CA ALA A 44 3.07 -4.04 -4.43
C ALA A 44 3.01 -5.29 -5.31
N HIS A 45 3.86 -6.26 -5.01
CA HIS A 45 3.86 -7.56 -5.65
C HIS A 45 2.89 -8.50 -4.92
N ASP A 46 2.02 -9.10 -5.71
CA ASP A 46 1.17 -10.22 -5.34
C ASP A 46 1.41 -11.29 -6.41
N GLU A 47 1.82 -12.49 -6.03
CA GLU A 47 2.07 -13.57 -7.00
C GLU A 47 0.77 -14.27 -7.44
N SER A 48 -0.25 -14.23 -6.59
CA SER A 48 -1.46 -15.02 -6.75
C SER A 48 -2.67 -14.20 -7.24
N ASN A 49 -2.51 -12.89 -7.46
CA ASN A 49 -3.57 -11.95 -7.87
C ASN A 49 -4.84 -12.12 -7.02
N GLN A 50 -4.67 -12.27 -5.70
CA GLN A 50 -5.76 -12.56 -4.77
C GLN A 50 -6.52 -11.30 -4.36
N PHE A 51 -5.86 -10.14 -4.35
CA PHE A 51 -6.41 -8.90 -3.83
C PHE A 51 -7.11 -8.08 -4.89
N LYS A 52 -8.35 -7.68 -4.61
CA LYS A 52 -9.17 -6.87 -5.50
C LYS A 52 -9.19 -5.41 -5.09
N VAL A 53 -9.71 -4.57 -5.98
CA VAL A 53 -9.93 -3.15 -5.69
C VAL A 53 -10.90 -3.00 -4.53
N GLY A 54 -10.51 -2.20 -3.53
CA GLY A 54 -11.29 -1.97 -2.31
C GLY A 54 -10.76 -2.72 -1.08
N ASP A 55 -9.91 -3.73 -1.25
CA ASP A 55 -9.38 -4.50 -0.13
C ASP A 55 -8.38 -3.68 0.71
N MET A 56 -8.39 -3.88 2.03
CA MET A 56 -7.40 -3.32 2.93
C MET A 56 -6.23 -4.29 3.06
N VAL A 57 -5.05 -3.83 2.67
CA VAL A 57 -3.84 -4.65 2.61
C VAL A 57 -2.68 -4.01 3.39
N SER A 58 -1.87 -4.88 3.97
CA SER A 58 -0.58 -4.55 4.59
C SER A 58 0.54 -4.89 3.62
N ILE A 59 1.40 -3.91 3.32
CA ILE A 59 2.55 -4.04 2.44
C ILE A 59 3.86 -3.90 3.21
N GLU A 60 4.86 -4.68 2.84
CA GLU A 60 6.19 -4.69 3.44
C GLU A 60 7.26 -4.29 2.43
N GLU A 61 8.25 -3.55 2.88
CA GLU A 61 9.42 -3.15 2.08
C GLU A 61 10.32 -4.36 1.75
N THR A 62 10.70 -4.47 0.48
CA THR A 62 11.55 -5.56 0.00
C THR A 62 12.58 -5.06 -1.01
N ARG A 63 13.47 -5.95 -1.46
CA ARG A 63 14.40 -5.66 -2.57
C ARG A 63 13.60 -5.24 -3.82
N PRO A 64 14.13 -4.38 -4.68
CA PRO A 64 13.47 -4.05 -5.94
C PRO A 64 13.15 -5.32 -6.75
N ILE A 65 11.87 -5.49 -7.08
CA ILE A 65 11.36 -6.58 -7.93
C ILE A 65 11.29 -6.08 -9.39
N SER A 66 10.99 -4.79 -9.56
CA SER A 66 11.04 -4.09 -10.85
C SER A 66 11.50 -2.65 -10.64
N LYS A 67 11.45 -1.84 -11.71
CA LYS A 67 11.77 -0.40 -11.65
C LYS A 67 11.00 0.36 -10.56
N ASP A 68 9.72 0.02 -10.38
CA ASP A 68 8.82 0.73 -9.45
C ASP A 68 8.26 -0.17 -8.33
N LYS A 69 8.41 -1.49 -8.44
CA LYS A 69 7.88 -2.46 -7.47
C LYS A 69 8.93 -2.76 -6.41
N THR A 70 8.75 -2.21 -5.22
CA THR A 70 9.64 -2.36 -4.06
C THR A 70 8.91 -2.85 -2.81
N TRP A 71 7.65 -3.28 -2.97
CA TRP A 71 6.78 -3.68 -1.88
C TRP A 71 6.19 -5.06 -2.17
N ILE A 72 5.96 -5.85 -1.12
CA ILE A 72 5.24 -7.13 -1.18
C ILE A 72 3.98 -7.03 -0.32
N VAL A 73 2.89 -7.69 -0.73
CA VAL A 73 1.68 -7.80 0.09
C VAL A 73 1.86 -8.92 1.11
N VAL A 74 1.62 -8.64 2.40
CA VAL A 74 1.85 -9.59 3.50
C VAL A 74 0.54 -10.12 4.09
N ALA A 75 -0.45 -9.25 4.26
CA ALA A 75 -1.74 -9.61 4.82
C ALA A 75 -2.83 -8.74 4.20
N GLY A 76 -3.99 -9.32 3.91
CA GLY A 76 -5.18 -8.56 3.57
C GLY A 76 -6.31 -8.95 4.52
N GLU A 77 -6.97 -7.94 5.08
CA GLU A 77 -8.26 -8.15 5.71
C GLU A 77 -9.30 -7.98 4.61
N ALA A 78 -9.97 -9.07 4.25
CA ALA A 78 -11.18 -8.96 3.46
C ALA A 78 -12.15 -8.10 4.28
N ALA A 79 -12.63 -7.00 3.68
CA ALA A 79 -13.71 -6.23 4.29
C ALA A 79 -14.90 -7.18 4.48
N ALA A 80 -15.08 -7.65 5.71
CA ALA A 80 -16.29 -8.33 6.12
C ALA A 80 -17.42 -7.30 5.98
N ARG A 81 -18.23 -7.51 4.94
CA ARG A 81 -19.57 -6.98 4.66
C ARG A 81 -20.09 -5.84 5.53
#